data_AF-A0A6P8XF48-F1
#
_entry.id   AF-A0A6P8XF48-F1
#
_cell.length_a   1.000
_cell.length_b   1.000
_cell.length_c   1.000
_cell.angle_alpha   90.00
_cell.angle_beta   90.00
_cell.angle_gamma   90.00
#
_symmetry.space_group_name_H-M   'P 1'
#
loop_
_entity.id
_entity.type
_entity.pdbx_description
1 polymer ?
#
loop_
_entity_poly.entity_id
_entity_poly.type
_entity_poly.pdbx_seq_one_letter_code
_entity_poly.pdbx_strand_id
1 'polypeptide(L)'
;MSMEVVLLLLLGLLLRGGESLPGGADNRKFIAKLNDSNVADPLIDECTSMPTGGNQLNLKSVIHAVVNDDWERIQFVLQMANEACTLELSHAIYKTLWLEWQQDKEIYDPFKILDFYEQLNNESNVSTALLENVYQTFVARSAQLISAPFHTDSQSAEFPQVTRQLSHLRQSPQSYVRDILETLFDSVLTLESPLSVAQRLGNFNASITQLTMANLQLLNRIEVEFNSSAYITVLENLNQLMIQLIFNYEVDNSMRIEVYNLFNTSISLLYRSEKVCFSKANNENEYLFECSSANFMCIHDRVYVRAVFRVQLKLSDANNETQFSFQSPYWSNRYLGIDSTINVQTETTRNVGGRVSSNWWHVAMVKGGVAIYDAATSSSVLCAGDPSQWAGTNRYAYTRRAVDFDAHRDECTWNIEDCSNK
;
A
#
# COMPACT_ATOMS: atom_id res chain seq x y z
N MET A 1 34.54 -2.42 -17.89
CA MET A 1 34.30 -2.44 -19.36
C MET A 1 35.52 -1.89 -20.04
N SER A 2 36.08 -2.60 -21.04
CA SER A 2 37.35 -2.21 -21.66
C SER A 2 37.19 -0.96 -22.54
N MET A 3 38.25 -0.16 -22.56
CA MET A 3 38.44 1.10 -23.30
C MET A 3 38.19 0.98 -24.83
N GLU A 4 38.13 -0.24 -25.35
CA GLU A 4 37.85 -0.54 -26.76
C GLU A 4 36.37 -0.37 -27.14
N VAL A 5 35.43 -0.47 -26.19
CA VAL A 5 34.00 -0.23 -26.46
C VAL A 5 33.70 1.26 -26.60
N VAL A 6 34.44 2.12 -25.88
CA VAL A 6 34.32 3.59 -25.93
C VAL A 6 34.86 4.13 -27.26
N LEU A 7 35.93 3.55 -27.80
CA LEU A 7 36.54 3.98 -29.06
C LEU A 7 35.68 3.62 -30.30
N LEU A 8 34.95 2.49 -30.25
CA LEU A 8 34.04 2.06 -31.32
C LEU A 8 32.74 2.87 -31.35
N LEU A 9 32.28 3.38 -30.20
CA LEU A 9 31.12 4.29 -30.11
C LEU A 9 31.45 5.72 -30.57
N LEU A 10 32.68 6.20 -30.31
CA LEU A 10 33.19 7.47 -30.84
C LEU A 10 33.37 7.44 -32.37
N LEU A 11 33.68 6.28 -32.96
CA LEU A 11 33.68 6.11 -34.43
C LEU A 11 32.26 5.99 -35.03
N GLY A 12 31.27 5.53 -34.26
CA GLY A 12 29.88 5.43 -34.71
C GLY A 12 29.22 6.79 -34.98
N LEU A 13 29.60 7.81 -34.21
CA LEU A 13 29.16 9.20 -34.39
C LEU A 13 29.78 9.90 -35.62
N LEU A 14 30.88 9.36 -36.17
CA LEU A 14 31.54 9.91 -37.36
C LEU A 14 30.83 9.55 -38.69
N LEU A 15 29.89 8.58 -38.71
CA LEU A 15 29.37 8.02 -39.97
C LEU A 15 27.90 8.35 -40.30
N ARG A 16 27.14 9.00 -39.41
CA ARG A 16 25.74 9.39 -39.70
C ARG A 16 25.40 10.75 -39.11
N GLY A 17 25.65 11.81 -39.86
CA GLY A 17 25.23 13.17 -39.48
C GLY A 17 25.73 14.26 -40.42
N GLY A 18 25.92 13.93 -41.70
CA GLY A 18 26.20 14.90 -42.73
C GLY A 18 24.91 15.47 -43.29
N GLU A 19 24.13 16.22 -42.51
CA GLU A 19 23.13 17.15 -43.07
C GLU A 19 23.09 18.45 -42.26
N SER A 20 23.04 19.53 -43.01
CA SER A 20 23.33 20.91 -42.63
C SER A 20 22.22 21.56 -41.80
N LEU A 21 22.53 21.97 -40.57
CA LEU A 21 21.78 23.00 -39.84
C LEU A 21 22.49 24.36 -39.93
N PRO A 22 21.76 25.48 -40.09
CA PRO A 22 22.33 26.81 -40.19
C PRO A 22 22.68 27.34 -38.79
N GLY A 23 23.89 27.02 -38.33
CA GLY A 23 24.49 27.53 -37.09
C GLY A 23 26.00 27.56 -37.26
N GLY A 24 26.56 28.77 -37.18
CA GLY A 24 27.89 29.15 -37.68
C GLY A 24 29.08 28.32 -37.20
N ALA A 25 30.18 28.45 -37.93
CA ALA A 25 31.46 27.74 -37.80
C ALA A 25 32.08 27.66 -36.38
N ASP A 26 31.57 28.41 -35.41
CA ASP A 26 32.02 28.43 -34.02
C ASP A 26 31.51 27.24 -33.20
N ASN A 27 30.31 26.72 -33.49
CA ASN A 27 29.80 25.49 -32.85
C ASN A 27 30.66 24.28 -33.24
N ARG A 28 31.18 24.27 -34.48
CA ARG A 28 32.12 23.23 -34.94
C ARG A 28 33.46 23.32 -34.24
N LYS A 29 33.94 24.52 -33.88
CA LYS A 29 35.21 24.69 -33.14
C LYS A 29 35.11 24.27 -31.69
N PHE A 30 33.98 24.53 -31.02
CA PHE A 30 33.76 24.09 -29.64
C PHE A 30 33.55 22.57 -29.57
N ILE A 31 32.76 22.00 -30.48
CA ILE A 31 32.63 20.53 -30.61
C ILE A 31 33.96 19.90 -31.04
N ALA A 32 34.75 20.54 -31.91
CA ALA A 32 36.10 20.07 -32.24
C ALA A 32 37.06 20.14 -31.03
N LYS A 33 36.96 21.16 -30.17
CA LYS A 33 37.74 21.24 -28.92
C LYS A 33 37.31 20.18 -27.89
N LEU A 34 36.04 19.86 -27.81
CA LEU A 34 35.55 18.73 -26.99
C LEU A 34 35.97 17.38 -27.58
N ASN A 35 36.08 17.27 -28.91
CA ASN A 35 36.55 16.07 -29.61
C ASN A 35 38.08 15.88 -29.59
N ASP A 36 38.86 16.97 -29.50
CA ASP A 36 40.33 16.94 -29.40
C ASP A 36 40.83 16.59 -27.98
N SER A 37 39.96 16.70 -26.97
CA SER A 37 40.24 16.28 -25.59
C SER A 37 40.17 14.75 -25.43
N ASN A 38 40.99 14.04 -26.19
CA ASN A 38 41.35 12.67 -25.89
C ASN A 38 42.45 12.68 -24.81
N VAL A 39 42.09 12.14 -23.64
CA VAL A 39 43.00 11.48 -22.70
C VAL A 39 43.99 12.39 -21.93
N ALA A 40 43.66 12.58 -20.65
CA ALA A 40 44.59 12.70 -19.52
C ALA A 40 45.42 13.99 -19.38
N ASP A 41 44.76 15.14 -19.25
CA ASP A 41 45.37 16.28 -18.53
C ASP A 41 44.38 16.86 -17.51
N PRO A 42 44.82 17.12 -16.26
CA PRO A 42 43.95 17.68 -15.24
C PRO A 42 43.61 19.13 -15.59
N LEU A 43 42.32 19.40 -15.82
CA LEU A 43 41.70 20.72 -16.05
C LEU A 43 41.79 21.66 -14.82
N ILE A 44 42.90 21.68 -14.09
CA ILE A 44 43.03 22.41 -12.82
C ILE A 44 43.53 23.85 -12.99
N ASP A 45 44.09 24.26 -14.14
CA ASP A 45 44.82 25.55 -14.21
C ASP A 45 44.24 26.67 -15.10
N GLU A 46 43.02 26.54 -15.65
CA GLU A 46 42.48 27.54 -16.59
C GLU A 46 41.26 28.35 -16.10
N CYS A 47 40.98 28.42 -14.79
CA CYS A 47 39.88 29.27 -14.29
C CYS A 47 40.24 30.79 -14.17
N THR A 48 41.37 31.27 -14.72
CA THR A 48 41.85 32.66 -14.54
C THR A 48 41.94 33.53 -15.80
N SER A 49 41.52 33.07 -16.98
CA SER A 49 41.43 33.98 -18.13
C SER A 49 40.30 33.64 -19.11
N MET A 50 39.21 34.43 -19.10
CA MET A 50 38.25 34.44 -20.20
C MET A 50 38.65 35.53 -21.22
N PRO A 51 38.78 35.20 -22.52
CA PRO A 51 38.95 36.19 -23.57
C PRO A 51 37.64 36.99 -23.76
N THR A 52 37.71 38.30 -23.62
CA THR A 52 36.58 39.25 -23.71
C THR A 52 36.15 39.60 -25.15
N GLY A 53 36.32 38.70 -26.12
CA GLY A 53 36.00 39.01 -27.52
C GLY A 53 35.63 37.79 -28.35
N GLY A 54 34.34 37.59 -28.58
CA GLY A 54 33.78 36.58 -29.48
C GLY A 54 32.33 36.27 -29.11
N ASN A 55 31.44 36.19 -30.10
CA ASN A 55 29.98 36.02 -29.98
C ASN A 55 29.57 35.19 -28.74
N GLN A 56 28.84 35.80 -27.81
CA GLN A 56 28.34 35.13 -26.60
C GLN A 56 27.47 33.93 -26.99
N LEU A 57 28.03 32.73 -26.87
CA LEU A 57 27.29 31.48 -26.95
C LEU A 57 26.28 31.47 -25.79
N ASN A 58 25.00 31.30 -26.12
CA ASN A 58 23.97 31.16 -25.11
C ASN A 58 24.04 29.75 -24.52
N LEU A 59 24.14 29.62 -23.19
CA LEU A 59 24.17 28.33 -22.50
C LEU A 59 23.02 27.40 -22.94
N LYS A 60 21.84 27.96 -23.21
CA LYS A 60 20.69 27.27 -23.78
C LYS A 60 21.05 26.57 -25.09
N SER A 61 21.68 27.28 -26.02
CA SER A 61 22.07 26.74 -27.33
C SER A 61 23.15 25.68 -27.26
N VAL A 62 24.05 25.75 -26.26
CA VAL A 62 25.08 24.73 -26.03
C VAL A 62 24.43 23.45 -25.51
N ILE A 63 23.61 23.54 -24.47
CA ILE A 63 22.92 22.38 -23.89
C ILE A 63 22.00 21.74 -24.93
N HIS A 64 21.22 22.54 -25.66
CA HIS A 64 20.35 22.05 -26.73
C HIS A 64 21.14 21.29 -27.81
N ALA A 65 22.31 21.80 -28.22
CA ALA A 65 23.15 21.14 -29.22
C ALA A 65 23.82 19.85 -28.71
N VAL A 66 24.13 19.76 -27.41
CA VAL A 66 24.71 18.55 -26.80
C VAL A 66 23.66 17.45 -26.70
N VAL A 67 22.46 17.80 -26.24
CA VAL A 67 21.35 16.86 -26.12
C VAL A 67 20.86 16.43 -27.49
N ASN A 68 20.59 17.37 -28.41
CA ASN A 68 20.17 17.11 -29.79
C ASN A 68 19.04 16.06 -29.88
N ASP A 69 18.00 16.21 -29.05
CA ASP A 69 16.88 15.27 -28.89
C ASP A 69 17.28 13.83 -28.49
N ASP A 70 18.53 13.61 -28.09
CA ASP A 70 19.07 12.34 -27.59
C ASP A 70 19.33 12.45 -26.09
N TRP A 71 18.33 12.04 -25.33
CA TRP A 71 18.31 12.27 -23.91
C TRP A 71 19.26 11.38 -23.10
N GLU A 72 19.82 10.35 -23.72
CA GLU A 72 20.92 9.57 -23.12
C GLU A 72 22.18 10.44 -22.93
N ARG A 73 22.27 11.58 -23.65
CA ARG A 73 23.38 12.53 -23.55
C ARG A 73 23.31 13.48 -22.36
N ILE A 74 22.28 13.38 -21.50
CA ILE A 74 22.20 14.10 -20.21
C ILE A 74 23.50 13.99 -19.44
N GLN A 75 24.09 12.80 -19.42
CA GLN A 75 25.29 12.49 -18.64
C GLN A 75 26.45 13.44 -18.97
N PHE A 76 26.59 13.84 -20.24
CA PHE A 76 27.60 14.82 -20.65
C PHE A 76 27.30 16.21 -20.06
N VAL A 77 26.03 16.61 -20.00
CA VAL A 77 25.65 17.90 -19.41
C VAL A 77 25.80 17.91 -17.90
N LEU A 78 25.49 16.80 -17.22
CA LEU A 78 25.74 16.63 -15.79
C LEU A 78 27.24 16.70 -15.49
N GLN A 79 28.08 16.03 -16.29
CA GLN A 79 29.53 16.12 -16.15
C GLN A 79 30.04 17.55 -16.36
N MET A 80 29.56 18.27 -17.38
CA MET A 80 29.90 19.69 -17.57
C MET A 80 29.53 20.55 -16.37
N ALA A 81 28.39 20.27 -15.70
CA ALA A 81 27.98 21.00 -14.50
C ALA A 81 28.90 20.71 -13.31
N ASN A 82 29.42 19.48 -13.19
CA ASN A 82 30.36 19.10 -12.13
C ASN A 82 31.77 19.65 -12.34
N GLU A 83 32.19 19.80 -13.60
CA GLU A 83 33.48 20.37 -13.98
C GLU A 83 33.45 21.90 -14.07
N ALA A 84 32.32 22.54 -13.76
CA ALA A 84 32.18 23.98 -13.82
C ALA A 84 33.11 24.69 -12.81
N CYS A 85 33.90 25.66 -13.28
CA CYS A 85 34.82 26.45 -12.46
C CYS A 85 34.14 27.21 -11.30
N THR A 86 32.83 27.49 -11.38
CA THR A 86 32.09 28.19 -10.33
C THR A 86 30.76 27.53 -10.04
N LEU A 87 30.31 27.65 -8.78
CA LEU A 87 29.02 27.13 -8.34
C LEU A 87 27.85 27.80 -9.09
N GLU A 88 27.97 29.08 -9.40
CA GLU A 88 26.98 29.82 -10.18
C GLU A 88 26.82 29.25 -11.59
N LEU A 89 27.93 28.88 -12.23
CA LEU A 89 27.90 28.26 -13.56
C LEU A 89 27.32 26.85 -13.49
N SER A 90 27.70 26.05 -12.50
CA SER A 90 27.13 24.73 -12.25
C SER A 90 25.60 24.80 -12.09
N HIS A 91 25.11 25.69 -11.23
CA HIS A 91 23.68 25.95 -11.04
C HIS A 91 22.98 26.41 -12.33
N ALA A 92 23.63 27.28 -13.12
CA ALA A 92 23.08 27.75 -14.38
C ALA A 92 22.95 26.62 -15.40
N ILE A 93 23.92 25.69 -15.46
CA ILE A 93 23.89 24.52 -16.34
C ILE A 93 22.72 23.61 -15.94
N TYR A 94 22.62 23.22 -14.67
CA TYR A 94 21.51 22.37 -14.18
C TYR A 94 20.13 23.00 -14.43
N LYS A 95 19.98 24.30 -14.13
CA LYS A 95 18.71 25.01 -14.35
C LYS A 95 18.35 25.09 -15.83
N THR A 96 19.33 25.36 -16.69
CA THR A 96 19.09 25.44 -18.14
C THR A 96 18.76 24.08 -18.72
N LEU A 97 19.41 23.01 -18.25
CA LEU A 97 19.08 21.63 -18.61
C LEU A 97 17.63 21.29 -18.27
N TRP A 98 17.18 21.63 -17.06
CA TRP A 98 15.78 21.44 -16.66
C TRP A 98 14.80 22.22 -17.54
N LEU A 99 15.08 23.49 -17.84
CA LEU A 99 14.22 24.32 -18.69
C LEU A 99 14.15 23.84 -20.15
N GLU A 100 15.25 23.30 -20.68
CA GLU A 100 15.23 22.66 -22.00
C GLU A 100 14.38 21.41 -21.98
N TRP A 101 14.52 20.59 -20.94
CA TRP A 101 13.75 19.36 -20.86
C TRP A 101 12.25 19.58 -20.69
N GLN A 102 11.84 20.61 -19.96
CA GLN A 102 10.42 20.98 -19.84
C GLN A 102 9.76 21.27 -21.20
N GLN A 103 10.53 21.61 -22.23
CA GLN A 103 10.02 21.83 -23.60
C GLN A 103 9.87 20.53 -24.39
N ASP A 104 10.42 19.41 -23.91
CA ASP A 104 10.31 18.09 -24.52
C ASP A 104 9.00 17.40 -24.10
N LYS A 105 8.46 16.54 -24.98
CA LYS A 105 7.32 15.67 -24.70
C LYS A 105 7.63 14.63 -23.62
N GLU A 106 8.90 14.37 -23.36
CA GLU A 106 9.32 13.42 -22.34
C GLU A 106 8.98 13.86 -20.91
N ILE A 107 8.70 15.15 -20.69
CA ILE A 107 8.23 15.68 -19.39
C ILE A 107 6.85 15.13 -18.97
N TYR A 108 6.13 14.47 -19.88
CA TYR A 108 4.86 13.80 -19.56
C TYR A 108 5.04 12.37 -19.04
N ASP A 109 6.25 11.80 -19.13
CA ASP A 109 6.57 10.48 -18.60
C ASP A 109 7.15 10.61 -17.17
N PRO A 110 6.39 10.23 -16.11
CA PRO A 110 6.86 10.37 -14.75
C PRO A 110 8.12 9.54 -14.44
N PHE A 111 8.36 8.44 -15.17
CA PHE A 111 9.57 7.63 -14.98
C PHE A 111 10.82 8.40 -15.31
N LYS A 112 10.81 9.09 -16.46
CA LYS A 112 11.96 9.85 -16.89
C LYS A 112 12.25 10.96 -15.89
N ILE A 113 11.21 11.64 -15.38
CA ILE A 113 11.34 12.68 -14.34
C ILE A 113 11.95 12.13 -13.06
N LEU A 114 11.53 10.93 -12.63
CA LEU A 114 12.13 10.27 -11.48
C LEU A 114 13.60 9.91 -11.72
N ASP A 115 13.94 9.32 -12.86
CA ASP A 115 15.32 8.97 -13.22
C ASP A 115 16.23 10.20 -13.23
N PHE A 116 15.72 11.32 -13.76
CA PHE A 116 16.45 12.58 -13.76
C PHE A 116 16.60 13.17 -12.36
N TYR A 117 15.54 13.11 -11.54
CA TYR A 117 15.60 13.51 -10.13
C TYR A 117 16.66 12.71 -9.38
N GLU A 118 16.69 11.39 -9.55
CA GLU A 118 17.67 10.51 -8.90
C GLU A 118 19.10 10.80 -9.37
N GLN A 119 19.29 11.08 -10.67
CA GLN A 119 20.58 11.53 -11.20
C GLN A 119 21.03 12.84 -10.54
N LEU A 120 20.18 13.88 -10.55
CA LEU A 120 20.51 15.16 -9.92
C LEU A 120 20.75 15.04 -8.41
N ASN A 121 20.01 14.17 -7.73
CA ASN A 121 20.15 13.98 -6.28
C ASN A 121 21.48 13.31 -5.89
N ASN A 122 22.16 12.67 -6.85
CA ASN A 122 23.50 12.13 -6.65
C ASN A 122 24.60 13.18 -6.86
N GLU A 123 24.25 14.36 -7.38
CA GLU A 123 25.20 15.43 -7.66
C GLU A 123 25.34 16.40 -6.48
N SER A 124 26.58 16.78 -6.13
CA SER A 124 26.89 17.57 -4.93
C SER A 124 26.54 19.05 -5.03
N ASN A 125 26.45 19.58 -6.25
CA ASN A 125 26.32 21.01 -6.53
C ASN A 125 24.95 21.40 -7.10
N VAL A 126 23.93 20.54 -6.96
CA VAL A 126 22.56 20.88 -7.41
C VAL A 126 21.86 21.68 -6.32
N SER A 127 21.31 22.83 -6.69
CA SER A 127 20.54 23.65 -5.75
C SER A 127 19.30 22.91 -5.24
N THR A 128 19.04 22.98 -3.94
CA THR A 128 17.86 22.34 -3.30
C THR A 128 16.54 22.75 -3.93
N ALA A 129 16.39 24.02 -4.29
CA ALA A 129 15.20 24.54 -4.96
C ALA A 129 14.94 23.90 -6.35
N LEU A 130 16.01 23.52 -7.07
CA LEU A 130 15.87 22.81 -8.34
C LEU A 130 15.46 21.35 -8.11
N LEU A 131 16.13 20.65 -7.18
CA LEU A 131 15.76 19.27 -6.81
C LEU A 131 14.30 19.19 -6.38
N GLU A 132 13.84 20.12 -5.54
CA GLU A 132 12.46 20.20 -5.10
C GLU A 132 11.51 20.45 -6.27
N ASN A 133 11.84 21.34 -7.21
CA ASN A 133 11.01 21.60 -8.39
C ASN A 133 10.87 20.36 -9.28
N VAL A 134 11.96 19.64 -9.54
CA VAL A 134 11.93 18.39 -10.32
C VAL A 134 11.10 17.34 -9.61
N TYR A 135 11.30 17.16 -8.29
CA TYR A 135 10.53 16.23 -7.48
C TYR A 135 9.04 16.54 -7.50
N GLN A 136 8.65 17.79 -7.26
CA GLN A 136 7.24 18.21 -7.31
C GLN A 136 6.63 18.00 -8.70
N THR A 137 7.42 18.17 -9.76
CA THR A 137 6.97 17.87 -11.13
C THR A 137 6.74 16.37 -11.32
N PHE A 138 7.63 15.51 -10.81
CA PHE A 138 7.43 14.05 -10.81
C PHE A 138 6.16 13.66 -10.05
N VAL A 139 5.95 14.22 -8.86
CA VAL A 139 4.76 13.97 -8.03
C VAL A 139 3.49 14.37 -8.79
N ALA A 140 3.44 15.59 -9.31
CA ALA A 140 2.28 16.10 -10.05
C ALA A 140 1.97 15.29 -11.31
N ARG A 141 2.99 14.92 -12.09
CA ARG A 141 2.80 14.11 -13.31
C ARG A 141 2.38 12.68 -12.99
N SER A 142 2.94 12.08 -11.95
CA SER A 142 2.51 10.76 -11.47
C SER A 142 1.06 10.79 -11.01
N ALA A 143 0.66 11.78 -10.21
CA ALA A 143 -0.71 11.95 -9.76
C ALA A 143 -1.67 12.16 -10.94
N GLN A 144 -1.29 12.98 -11.91
CA GLN A 144 -2.07 13.19 -13.13
C GLN A 144 -2.26 11.88 -13.92
N LEU A 145 -1.20 11.10 -14.12
CA LEU A 145 -1.30 9.80 -14.81
C LEU A 145 -2.22 8.84 -14.05
N ILE A 146 -2.02 8.73 -12.74
CA ILE A 146 -2.76 7.82 -11.85
C ILE A 146 -4.23 8.27 -11.65
N SER A 147 -4.56 9.52 -11.95
CA SER A 147 -5.95 10.01 -11.89
C SER A 147 -6.89 9.37 -12.94
N ALA A 148 -6.34 8.86 -14.04
CA ALA A 148 -7.14 8.39 -15.18
C ALA A 148 -8.26 7.37 -14.83
N PRO A 149 -8.04 6.35 -13.98
CA PRO A 149 -9.09 5.40 -13.61
C PRO A 149 -10.20 6.01 -12.75
N PHE A 150 -9.99 7.20 -12.17
CA PHE A 150 -11.01 7.91 -11.41
C PHE A 150 -12.07 8.58 -12.29
N HIS A 151 -11.76 8.80 -13.57
CA HIS A 151 -12.59 9.60 -14.50
C HIS A 151 -13.31 8.78 -15.58
N THR A 152 -13.42 7.45 -15.41
CA THR A 152 -14.06 6.55 -16.40
C THR A 152 -15.28 5.85 -15.84
N ASP A 153 -16.43 5.77 -16.47
CA ASP A 153 -17.55 5.00 -15.90
C ASP A 153 -17.40 3.48 -16.05
N SER A 154 -16.37 3.00 -16.76
CA SER A 154 -16.15 1.59 -17.01
C SER A 154 -15.28 0.93 -15.94
N GLN A 155 -15.83 -0.11 -15.30
CA GLN A 155 -15.09 -0.98 -14.37
C GLN A 155 -14.08 -1.90 -15.06
N SER A 156 -14.20 -2.10 -16.38
CA SER A 156 -13.30 -2.94 -17.16
C SER A 156 -12.30 -2.12 -18.00
N ALA A 157 -12.21 -0.80 -17.76
CA ALA A 157 -11.24 0.03 -18.44
C ALA A 157 -9.82 -0.31 -17.96
N GLU A 158 -8.94 -0.61 -18.91
CA GLU A 158 -7.55 -0.90 -18.61
C GLU A 158 -6.70 0.36 -18.80
N PHE A 159 -5.73 0.55 -17.89
CA PHE A 159 -4.80 1.67 -17.93
C PHE A 159 -3.36 1.16 -17.86
N PRO A 160 -2.80 0.64 -18.97
CA PRO A 160 -1.49 0.00 -18.97
C PRO A 160 -0.37 0.89 -18.42
N GLN A 161 -0.41 2.19 -18.71
CA GLN A 161 0.58 3.14 -18.19
C GLN A 161 0.45 3.36 -16.68
N VAL A 162 -0.78 3.35 -16.14
CA VAL A 162 -1.02 3.42 -14.69
C VAL A 162 -0.51 2.15 -14.02
N THR A 163 -0.81 0.97 -14.58
CA THR A 163 -0.29 -0.30 -14.06
C THR A 163 1.23 -0.32 -14.06
N ARG A 164 1.87 0.16 -15.15
CA ARG A 164 3.32 0.31 -15.22
C ARG A 164 3.83 1.25 -14.11
N GLN A 165 3.21 2.42 -13.93
CA GLN A 165 3.59 3.39 -12.89
C GLN A 165 3.52 2.79 -11.49
N LEU A 166 2.40 2.15 -11.15
CA LEU A 166 2.20 1.52 -9.85
C LEU A 166 3.22 0.39 -9.61
N SER A 167 3.55 -0.39 -10.64
CA SER A 167 4.53 -1.47 -10.53
C SER A 167 5.95 -0.99 -10.22
N HIS A 168 6.36 0.15 -10.78
CA HIS A 168 7.65 0.76 -10.49
C HIS A 168 7.66 1.41 -9.11
N LEU A 169 6.60 2.15 -8.77
CA LEU A 169 6.42 2.77 -7.46
C LEU A 169 6.41 1.74 -6.31
N ARG A 170 6.13 0.46 -6.60
CA ARG A 170 6.26 -0.64 -5.62
C ARG A 170 7.71 -0.81 -5.14
N GLN A 171 8.69 -0.46 -5.96
CA GLN A 171 10.12 -0.58 -5.67
C GLN A 171 10.72 0.75 -5.18
N SER A 172 10.00 1.85 -5.36
CA SER A 172 10.41 3.19 -4.92
C SER A 172 10.18 3.41 -3.41
N PRO A 173 10.82 4.43 -2.81
CA PRO A 173 10.51 4.87 -1.46
C PRO A 173 9.01 5.12 -1.24
N GLN A 174 8.49 4.66 -0.10
CA GLN A 174 7.09 4.86 0.28
C GLN A 174 6.69 6.34 0.39
N SER A 175 7.64 7.23 0.68
CA SER A 175 7.43 8.68 0.69
C SER A 175 6.97 9.21 -0.67
N TYR A 176 7.49 8.66 -1.78
CA TYR A 176 7.07 9.09 -3.12
C TYR A 176 5.60 8.73 -3.36
N VAL A 177 5.21 7.51 -3.00
CA VAL A 177 3.82 7.05 -3.12
C VAL A 177 2.89 7.93 -2.31
N ARG A 178 3.25 8.24 -1.06
CA ARG A 178 2.46 9.10 -0.17
C ARG A 178 2.25 10.50 -0.76
N ASP A 179 3.30 11.12 -1.26
CA ASP A 179 3.23 12.49 -1.78
C ASP A 179 2.44 12.54 -3.12
N ILE A 180 2.55 11.49 -3.95
CA ILE A 180 1.74 11.29 -5.15
C ILE A 180 0.27 11.12 -4.81
N LEU A 181 -0.05 10.30 -3.81
CA LEU A 181 -1.43 10.06 -3.37
C LEU A 181 -2.07 11.32 -2.79
N GLU A 182 -1.31 12.15 -2.06
CA GLU A 182 -1.79 13.44 -1.57
C GLU A 182 -2.23 14.34 -2.73
N THR A 183 -1.34 14.53 -3.72
CA THR A 183 -1.62 15.35 -4.91
C THR A 183 -2.74 14.76 -5.78
N LEU A 184 -2.82 13.43 -5.86
CA LEU A 184 -3.88 12.72 -6.55
C LEU A 184 -5.24 13.02 -5.89
N PHE A 185 -5.35 12.86 -4.57
CA PHE A 185 -6.61 13.07 -3.85
C PHE A 185 -7.06 14.52 -3.87
N ASP A 186 -6.14 15.49 -3.77
CA ASP A 186 -6.46 16.91 -4.00
C ASP A 186 -7.13 17.13 -5.37
N SER A 187 -6.62 16.45 -6.40
CA SER A 187 -7.11 16.58 -7.77
C SER A 187 -8.44 15.87 -7.98
N VAL A 188 -8.54 14.58 -7.60
CA VAL A 188 -9.73 13.77 -7.91
C VAL A 188 -10.93 14.13 -7.02
N LEU A 189 -10.73 14.50 -5.76
CA LEU A 189 -11.84 14.92 -4.88
C LEU A 189 -12.41 16.29 -5.26
N THR A 190 -11.65 17.09 -6.03
CA THR A 190 -12.16 18.35 -6.60
C THR A 190 -13.10 18.11 -7.80
N LEU A 191 -12.91 17.01 -8.53
CA LEU A 191 -13.63 16.72 -9.77
C LEU A 191 -14.71 15.64 -9.62
N GLU A 192 -14.50 14.69 -8.71
CA GLU A 192 -15.33 13.51 -8.51
C GLU A 192 -15.96 13.51 -7.10
N SER A 193 -17.08 12.82 -6.93
CA SER A 193 -17.66 12.64 -5.60
C SER A 193 -16.78 11.75 -4.71
N PRO A 194 -16.70 11.99 -3.38
CA PRO A 194 -15.91 11.15 -2.48
C PRO A 194 -16.28 9.66 -2.53
N LEU A 195 -17.57 9.36 -2.72
CA LEU A 195 -18.05 7.97 -2.87
C LEU A 195 -17.51 7.32 -4.16
N SER A 196 -17.55 8.04 -5.28
CA SER A 196 -16.98 7.56 -6.56
C SER A 196 -15.49 7.27 -6.40
N VAL A 197 -14.74 8.18 -5.76
CA VAL A 197 -13.30 7.99 -5.50
C VAL A 197 -13.05 6.74 -4.65
N ALA A 198 -13.77 6.57 -3.54
CA ALA A 198 -13.63 5.41 -2.65
C ALA A 198 -13.94 4.08 -3.35
N GLN A 199 -15.02 4.02 -4.14
CA GLN A 199 -15.41 2.82 -4.90
C GLN A 199 -14.37 2.45 -5.95
N ARG A 200 -13.80 3.45 -6.64
CA ARG A 200 -12.81 3.24 -7.69
C ARG A 200 -11.46 2.81 -7.14
N LEU A 201 -11.08 3.34 -5.98
CA LEU A 201 -9.87 2.92 -5.29
C LEU A 201 -9.90 1.42 -4.94
N GLY A 202 -11.08 0.86 -4.63
CA GLY A 202 -11.25 -0.59 -4.43
C GLY A 202 -10.92 -1.44 -5.66
N ASN A 203 -10.96 -0.86 -6.86
CA ASN A 203 -10.69 -1.53 -8.14
C ASN A 203 -9.29 -1.21 -8.70
N PHE A 204 -8.43 -0.53 -7.94
CA PHE A 204 -7.08 -0.22 -8.38
C PHE A 204 -6.20 -1.47 -8.45
N ASN A 205 -5.55 -1.68 -9.59
CA ASN A 205 -4.56 -2.75 -9.76
C ASN A 205 -3.19 -2.33 -9.21
N ALA A 206 -3.12 -2.08 -7.90
CA ALA A 206 -1.91 -1.73 -7.15
C ALA A 206 -1.52 -2.84 -6.16
N SER A 207 -0.32 -2.78 -5.60
CA SER A 207 0.07 -3.73 -4.54
C SER A 207 -0.76 -3.51 -3.27
N ILE A 208 -0.89 -4.55 -2.43
CA ILE A 208 -1.67 -4.47 -1.18
C ILE A 208 -1.18 -3.35 -0.26
N THR A 209 0.14 -3.09 -0.23
CA THR A 209 0.76 -2.00 0.53
C THR A 209 0.35 -0.63 -0.02
N GLN A 210 0.36 -0.45 -1.34
CA GLN A 210 -0.07 0.80 -1.98
C GLN A 210 -1.57 1.04 -1.78
N LEU A 211 -2.40 0.01 -1.92
CA LEU A 211 -3.84 0.12 -1.66
C LEU A 211 -4.14 0.44 -0.19
N THR A 212 -3.40 -0.16 0.74
CA THR A 212 -3.55 0.13 2.17
C THR A 212 -3.20 1.59 2.45
N MET A 213 -2.06 2.07 1.95
CA MET A 213 -1.64 3.47 2.09
C MET A 213 -2.65 4.44 1.47
N ALA A 214 -3.13 4.15 0.27
CA ALA A 214 -4.11 4.97 -0.42
C ALA A 214 -5.44 5.06 0.34
N ASN A 215 -5.94 3.95 0.88
CA ASN A 215 -7.18 3.97 1.66
C ASN A 215 -6.99 4.71 3.01
N LEU A 216 -5.86 4.54 3.69
CA LEU A 216 -5.56 5.27 4.92
C LEU A 216 -5.45 6.79 4.68
N GLN A 217 -4.73 7.21 3.63
CA GLN A 217 -4.67 8.63 3.26
C GLN A 217 -6.03 9.19 2.86
N LEU A 218 -6.81 8.44 2.08
CA LEU A 218 -8.16 8.86 1.70
C LEU A 218 -9.09 9.01 2.92
N LEU A 219 -8.96 8.13 3.92
CA LEU A 219 -9.74 8.22 5.15
C LEU A 219 -9.44 9.49 5.96
N ASN A 220 -8.22 10.01 5.86
CA ASN A 220 -7.79 11.24 6.53
C ASN A 220 -8.26 12.52 5.79
N ARG A 221 -8.95 12.39 4.66
CA ARG A 221 -9.47 13.52 3.89
C ARG A 221 -10.79 14.02 4.46
N ILE A 222 -10.89 15.34 4.66
CA ILE A 222 -12.08 15.99 5.23
C ILE A 222 -13.34 15.74 4.38
N GLU A 223 -13.17 15.63 3.06
CA GLU A 223 -14.23 15.34 2.09
C GLU A 223 -14.84 13.95 2.30
N VAL A 224 -14.06 13.01 2.84
CA VAL A 224 -14.48 11.64 3.14
C VAL A 224 -15.06 11.55 4.55
N GLU A 225 -14.46 12.24 5.53
CA GLU A 225 -14.94 12.27 6.92
C GLU A 225 -16.42 12.68 7.01
N PHE A 226 -16.83 13.69 6.25
CA PHE A 226 -18.21 14.17 6.23
C PHE A 226 -19.14 13.42 5.26
N ASN A 227 -18.64 12.44 4.52
CA ASN A 227 -19.44 11.62 3.60
C ASN A 227 -19.54 10.19 4.13
N SER A 228 -20.63 9.89 4.85
CA SER A 228 -20.81 8.58 5.51
C SER A 228 -20.72 7.40 4.54
N SER A 229 -21.22 7.53 3.31
CA SER A 229 -21.14 6.46 2.32
C SER A 229 -19.70 6.23 1.86
N ALA A 230 -18.95 7.30 1.57
CA ALA A 230 -17.54 7.18 1.19
C ALA A 230 -16.69 6.60 2.35
N TYR A 231 -16.90 7.10 3.57
CA TYR A 231 -16.22 6.61 4.76
C TYR A 231 -16.43 5.11 4.97
N ILE A 232 -17.68 4.64 4.87
CA ILE A 232 -18.01 3.21 4.98
C ILE A 232 -17.33 2.41 3.86
N THR A 233 -17.36 2.88 2.61
CA THR A 233 -16.70 2.20 1.49
C THR A 233 -15.17 2.10 1.68
N VAL A 234 -14.52 3.13 2.22
CA VAL A 234 -13.07 3.06 2.53
C VAL A 234 -12.79 2.01 3.63
N LEU A 235 -13.62 1.95 4.67
CA LEU A 235 -13.51 0.91 5.70
C LEU A 235 -13.75 -0.51 5.14
N GLU A 236 -14.71 -0.66 4.22
CA GLU A 236 -14.94 -1.93 3.52
C GLU A 236 -13.73 -2.35 2.70
N ASN A 237 -13.12 -1.42 1.94
CA ASN A 237 -11.89 -1.69 1.19
C ASN A 237 -10.76 -2.15 2.12
N LEU A 238 -10.53 -1.43 3.23
CA LEU A 238 -9.50 -1.79 4.21
C LEU A 238 -9.76 -3.17 4.85
N ASN A 239 -11.01 -3.48 5.15
CA ASN A 239 -11.39 -4.80 5.64
C ASN A 239 -11.08 -5.88 4.60
N GLN A 240 -11.42 -5.68 3.32
CA GLN A 240 -11.07 -6.62 2.25
C GLN A 240 -9.57 -6.84 2.12
N LEU A 241 -8.75 -5.80 2.29
CA LEU A 241 -7.29 -5.91 2.29
C LEU A 241 -6.78 -6.72 3.47
N MET A 242 -7.27 -6.46 4.70
CA MET A 242 -6.86 -7.17 5.92
C MET A 242 -7.07 -8.68 5.84
N ILE A 243 -8.10 -9.10 5.12
CA ILE A 243 -8.50 -10.50 5.02
C ILE A 243 -7.55 -11.29 4.10
N GLN A 244 -6.83 -10.61 3.21
CA GLN A 244 -5.89 -11.26 2.31
C GLN A 244 -4.72 -11.89 3.09
N LEU A 245 -4.39 -13.14 2.77
CA LEU A 245 -3.33 -13.89 3.45
C LEU A 245 -1.98 -13.16 3.44
N ILE A 246 -1.70 -12.40 2.38
CA ILE A 246 -0.45 -11.65 2.22
C ILE A 246 -0.38 -10.34 3.02
N PHE A 247 -1.49 -9.85 3.60
CA PHE A 247 -1.54 -8.57 4.31
C PHE A 247 -0.54 -8.50 5.46
N ASN A 248 -0.49 -9.53 6.29
CA ASN A 248 0.44 -9.64 7.40
C ASN A 248 1.91 -9.85 6.98
N TYR A 249 2.18 -10.08 5.69
CA TYR A 249 3.53 -10.28 5.17
C TYR A 249 4.04 -9.07 4.36
N GLU A 250 3.19 -8.47 3.52
CA GLU A 250 3.58 -7.39 2.60
C GLU A 250 3.35 -5.99 3.17
N VAL A 251 2.37 -5.80 4.06
CA VAL A 251 2.07 -4.49 4.65
C VAL A 251 2.92 -4.27 5.90
N ASP A 252 3.59 -3.11 5.97
CA ASP A 252 4.42 -2.73 7.11
C ASP A 252 3.65 -2.73 8.43
N ASN A 253 4.33 -3.10 9.52
CA ASN A 253 3.71 -3.26 10.83
C ASN A 253 3.03 -1.97 11.33
N SER A 254 3.61 -0.79 11.04
CA SER A 254 3.02 0.49 11.46
C SER A 254 1.67 0.74 10.79
N MET A 255 1.58 0.57 9.47
CA MET A 255 0.33 0.67 8.71
C MET A 255 -0.69 -0.37 9.16
N ARG A 256 -0.27 -1.62 9.41
CA ARG A 256 -1.20 -2.65 9.90
C ARG A 256 -1.83 -2.25 11.23
N ILE A 257 -1.04 -1.72 12.16
CA ILE A 257 -1.54 -1.24 13.46
C ILE A 257 -2.56 -0.11 13.25
N GLU A 258 -2.27 0.83 12.36
CA GLU A 258 -3.21 1.92 12.02
C GLU A 258 -4.54 1.37 11.49
N VAL A 259 -4.49 0.47 10.49
CA VAL A 259 -5.69 -0.18 9.96
C VAL A 259 -6.46 -0.93 11.06
N TYR A 260 -5.78 -1.70 11.89
CA TYR A 260 -6.42 -2.45 12.97
C TYR A 260 -7.09 -1.57 14.02
N ASN A 261 -6.62 -0.35 14.24
CA ASN A 261 -7.24 0.60 15.16
C ASN A 261 -8.52 1.24 14.62
N LEU A 262 -8.77 1.13 13.30
CA LEU A 262 -10.02 1.59 12.69
C LEU A 262 -11.20 0.64 12.97
N PHE A 263 -10.92 -0.62 13.32
CA PHE A 263 -11.92 -1.64 13.59
C PHE A 263 -12.10 -1.88 15.09
N ASN A 264 -13.24 -2.47 15.48
CA ASN A 264 -13.50 -2.85 16.87
C ASN A 264 -12.35 -3.74 17.39
N THR A 265 -11.87 -3.45 18.61
CA THR A 265 -10.80 -4.17 19.31
C THR A 265 -10.95 -5.69 19.21
N SER A 266 -12.17 -6.21 19.34
CA SER A 266 -12.42 -7.65 19.28
C SER A 266 -12.07 -8.27 17.92
N ILE A 267 -12.38 -7.58 16.82
CA ILE A 267 -12.04 -8.05 15.48
C ILE A 267 -10.55 -7.89 15.22
N SER A 268 -9.98 -6.74 15.58
CA SER A 268 -8.54 -6.48 15.50
C SER A 268 -7.72 -7.59 16.16
N LEU A 269 -8.16 -8.07 17.33
CA LEU A 269 -7.52 -9.16 18.06
C LEU A 269 -7.53 -10.49 17.29
N LEU A 270 -8.57 -10.79 16.51
CA LEU A 270 -8.62 -12.01 15.70
C LEU A 270 -7.56 -12.04 14.60
N TYR A 271 -7.12 -10.87 14.10
CA TYR A 271 -6.09 -10.78 13.06
C TYR A 271 -4.67 -10.70 13.61
N ARG A 272 -4.48 -10.21 14.84
CA ARG A 272 -3.15 -9.89 15.38
C ARG A 272 -2.67 -10.81 16.51
N SER A 273 -3.57 -11.40 17.30
CA SER A 273 -3.19 -12.15 18.50
C SER A 273 -2.82 -13.58 18.15
N GLU A 274 -1.75 -14.10 18.78
CA GLU A 274 -1.36 -15.52 18.61
C GLU A 274 -2.43 -16.44 19.19
N LYS A 275 -2.98 -16.04 20.34
CA LYS A 275 -4.07 -16.74 21.01
C LYS A 275 -5.12 -15.76 21.52
N VAL A 276 -6.38 -16.17 21.45
CA VAL A 276 -7.54 -15.39 21.91
C VAL A 276 -8.36 -16.15 22.96
N CYS A 277 -9.11 -15.42 23.77
CA CYS A 277 -10.18 -15.96 24.60
C CYS A 277 -11.50 -15.25 24.30
N PHE A 278 -12.61 -15.92 24.64
CA PHE A 278 -13.95 -15.38 24.52
C PHE A 278 -14.51 -15.06 25.90
N SER A 279 -14.84 -13.80 26.15
CA SER A 279 -15.63 -13.37 27.31
C SER A 279 -17.02 -12.92 26.88
N LYS A 280 -17.98 -12.99 27.80
CA LYS A 280 -19.35 -12.55 27.55
C LYS A 280 -19.41 -11.03 27.43
N ALA A 281 -20.04 -10.52 26.37
CA ALA A 281 -20.11 -9.07 26.12
C ALA A 281 -20.87 -8.30 27.22
N ASN A 282 -21.86 -8.94 27.84
CA ASN A 282 -22.64 -8.39 28.95
C ASN A 282 -22.04 -8.70 30.34
N ASN A 283 -20.97 -9.49 30.41
CA ASN A 283 -20.31 -9.88 31.66
C ASN A 283 -18.85 -10.28 31.42
N GLU A 284 -17.94 -9.32 31.56
CA GLU A 284 -16.49 -9.50 31.30
C GLU A 284 -15.80 -10.53 32.21
N ASN A 285 -16.48 -11.00 33.27
CA ASN A 285 -15.96 -12.03 34.15
C ASN A 285 -16.33 -13.45 33.70
N GLU A 286 -17.28 -13.61 32.78
CA GLU A 286 -17.69 -14.92 32.28
C GLU A 286 -16.98 -15.27 30.97
N TYR A 287 -16.23 -16.37 30.99
CA TYR A 287 -15.41 -16.83 29.88
C TYR A 287 -15.88 -18.18 29.37
N LEU A 288 -15.74 -18.38 28.06
CA LEU A 288 -15.82 -19.70 27.47
C LEU A 288 -14.70 -20.58 28.05
N PHE A 289 -15.05 -21.79 28.50
CA PHE A 289 -14.11 -22.76 29.09
C PHE A 289 -14.51 -24.20 28.79
N GLU A 290 -13.56 -25.12 28.97
CA GLU A 290 -13.78 -26.55 28.76
C GLU A 290 -14.60 -27.14 29.92
N CYS A 291 -15.76 -27.74 29.62
CA CYS A 291 -16.54 -28.41 30.65
C CYS A 291 -15.79 -29.62 31.22
N SER A 292 -16.10 -29.99 32.47
CA SER A 292 -15.62 -31.22 33.11
C SER A 292 -15.96 -32.51 32.32
N SER A 293 -17.04 -32.49 31.53
CA SER A 293 -17.34 -33.52 30.53
C SER A 293 -16.57 -33.24 29.23
N ALA A 294 -15.60 -34.10 28.91
CA ALA A 294 -14.48 -33.90 27.98
C ALA A 294 -14.75 -33.45 26.52
N ASN A 295 -16.00 -33.17 26.13
CA ASN A 295 -16.36 -32.85 24.75
C ASN A 295 -17.18 -31.56 24.58
N PHE A 296 -17.60 -30.89 25.66
CA PHE A 296 -18.44 -29.68 25.56
C PHE A 296 -17.74 -28.43 26.08
N MET A 297 -18.20 -27.29 25.60
CA MET A 297 -17.81 -25.98 26.11
C MET A 297 -18.87 -25.44 27.08
N CYS A 298 -18.42 -24.67 28.06
CA CYS A 298 -19.21 -24.06 29.11
C CYS A 298 -18.81 -22.59 29.31
N ILE A 299 -19.53 -21.84 30.15
CA ILE A 299 -19.14 -20.50 30.63
C ILE A 299 -18.86 -20.47 32.14
N HIS A 300 -17.75 -19.86 32.54
CA HIS A 300 -17.34 -19.74 33.95
C HIS A 300 -16.96 -18.30 34.30
N ASP A 301 -17.33 -17.86 35.49
CA ASP A 301 -16.99 -16.55 36.08
C ASP A 301 -15.51 -16.40 36.53
N ARG A 302 -14.63 -17.36 36.22
CA ARG A 302 -13.23 -17.40 36.71
C ARG A 302 -12.23 -17.25 35.57
N VAL A 303 -11.53 -16.12 35.55
CA VAL A 303 -10.50 -15.74 34.55
C VAL A 303 -9.37 -16.77 34.37
N TYR A 304 -9.04 -17.56 35.40
CA TYR A 304 -7.98 -18.57 35.34
C TYR A 304 -8.40 -19.91 34.71
N VAL A 305 -9.69 -20.10 34.43
CA VAL A 305 -10.23 -21.32 33.81
C VAL A 305 -10.58 -21.10 32.34
N ARG A 306 -10.39 -19.88 31.81
CA ARG A 306 -10.78 -19.55 30.43
C ARG A 306 -10.05 -20.40 29.39
N ALA A 307 -10.79 -20.83 28.37
CA ALA A 307 -10.22 -21.52 27.22
C ALA A 307 -9.47 -20.53 26.33
N VAL A 308 -8.28 -20.94 25.91
CA VAL A 308 -7.39 -20.17 25.04
C VAL A 308 -7.37 -20.83 23.67
N PHE A 309 -7.46 -20.05 22.60
CA PHE A 309 -7.53 -20.56 21.23
C PHE A 309 -6.50 -19.91 20.33
N ARG A 310 -5.71 -20.71 19.62
CA ARG A 310 -4.98 -20.25 18.44
C ARG A 310 -5.97 -19.96 17.32
N VAL A 311 -5.83 -18.80 16.68
CA VAL A 311 -6.69 -18.39 15.57
C VAL A 311 -6.06 -18.85 14.26
N GLN A 312 -6.85 -19.51 13.41
CA GLN A 312 -6.48 -19.78 12.02
C GLN A 312 -7.46 -19.05 11.12
N LEU A 313 -6.94 -18.41 10.08
CA LEU A 313 -7.70 -17.62 9.12
C LEU A 313 -7.77 -18.36 7.78
N LYS A 314 -8.90 -18.27 7.10
CA LYS A 314 -8.98 -18.53 5.66
C LYS A 314 -10.01 -17.62 5.00
N LEU A 315 -9.86 -17.42 3.70
CA LEU A 315 -10.91 -16.88 2.83
C LEU A 315 -11.83 -18.02 2.37
N SER A 316 -13.13 -17.77 2.38
CA SER A 316 -14.12 -18.68 1.78
C SER A 316 -14.15 -18.48 0.26
N ASP A 317 -13.89 -19.55 -0.50
CA ASP A 317 -13.94 -19.53 -1.97
C ASP A 317 -15.33 -19.19 -2.54
N ALA A 318 -16.39 -19.40 -1.75
CA ALA A 318 -17.77 -19.24 -2.22
C ALA A 318 -18.28 -17.79 -2.11
N ASN A 319 -17.89 -17.06 -1.05
CA ASN A 319 -18.47 -15.76 -0.70
C ASN A 319 -17.42 -14.66 -0.43
N ASN A 320 -16.12 -14.94 -0.57
CA ASN A 320 -15.02 -14.06 -0.14
C ASN A 320 -15.10 -13.61 1.33
N GLU A 321 -15.86 -14.32 2.16
CA GLU A 321 -15.96 -14.04 3.59
C GLU A 321 -14.79 -14.65 4.35
N THR A 322 -14.29 -13.91 5.33
CA THR A 322 -13.31 -14.39 6.30
C THR A 322 -13.92 -15.45 7.19
N GLN A 323 -13.21 -16.58 7.30
CA GLN A 323 -13.56 -17.63 8.22
C GLN A 323 -12.42 -17.85 9.21
N PHE A 324 -12.80 -18.04 10.46
CA PHE A 324 -11.90 -18.27 11.57
C PHE A 324 -12.09 -19.70 12.09
N SER A 325 -11.00 -20.36 12.45
CA SER A 325 -11.07 -21.55 13.29
C SER A 325 -10.25 -21.35 14.55
N PHE A 326 -10.74 -21.94 15.64
CA PHE A 326 -10.22 -21.71 16.98
C PHE A 326 -9.71 -23.02 17.55
N GLN A 327 -8.40 -23.19 17.61
CA GLN A 327 -7.77 -24.42 18.09
C GLN A 327 -7.28 -24.24 19.53
N SER A 328 -7.79 -25.04 20.48
CA SER A 328 -7.30 -25.01 21.85
C SER A 328 -5.98 -25.78 21.97
N PRO A 329 -4.88 -25.15 22.39
CA PRO A 329 -3.62 -25.85 22.61
C PRO A 329 -3.67 -26.73 23.87
N TYR A 330 -4.63 -26.52 24.76
CA TYR A 330 -4.78 -27.27 26.02
C TYR A 330 -5.77 -28.44 25.87
N TRP A 331 -6.67 -28.38 24.88
CA TRP A 331 -7.66 -29.43 24.62
C TRP A 331 -7.19 -30.52 23.66
N SER A 332 -5.97 -31.04 23.84
CA SER A 332 -5.38 -32.00 22.89
C SER A 332 -5.42 -31.51 21.43
N ASN A 333 -5.22 -30.21 21.21
CA ASN A 333 -5.26 -29.55 19.90
C ASN A 333 -6.62 -29.66 19.18
N ARG A 334 -7.71 -29.79 19.92
CA ARG A 334 -9.07 -29.78 19.36
C ARG A 334 -9.54 -28.38 19.00
N TYR A 335 -10.42 -28.33 18.01
CA TYR A 335 -11.07 -27.13 17.53
C TYR A 335 -12.38 -26.88 18.27
N LEU A 336 -12.66 -25.61 18.59
CA LEU A 336 -14.02 -25.18 18.92
C LEU A 336 -14.91 -25.44 17.72
N GLY A 337 -15.91 -26.31 17.87
CA GLY A 337 -16.76 -26.70 16.77
C GLY A 337 -18.13 -27.19 17.20
N ILE A 338 -18.97 -27.38 16.18
CA ILE A 338 -20.34 -27.83 16.33
C ILE A 338 -20.37 -29.34 16.11
N ASP A 339 -20.99 -30.08 17.02
CA ASP A 339 -21.30 -31.48 16.79
C ASP A 339 -22.54 -31.64 15.91
N SER A 340 -22.34 -31.83 14.62
CA SER A 340 -23.40 -32.04 13.64
C SER A 340 -24.18 -33.35 13.83
N THR A 341 -23.68 -34.29 14.65
CA THR A 341 -24.43 -35.52 14.97
C THR A 341 -25.57 -35.25 15.95
N ILE A 342 -25.49 -34.15 16.69
CA ILE A 342 -26.55 -33.66 17.58
C ILE A 342 -27.49 -32.81 16.73
N ASN A 343 -28.31 -33.49 15.93
CA ASN A 343 -29.29 -32.86 15.07
C ASN A 343 -30.62 -32.75 15.82
N VAL A 344 -30.82 -31.63 16.53
CA VAL A 344 -32.09 -31.35 17.20
C VAL A 344 -32.72 -30.14 16.49
N GLN A 345 -33.92 -30.34 15.95
CA GLN A 345 -34.77 -29.29 15.37
C GLN A 345 -35.36 -28.38 16.47
N THR A 346 -34.52 -27.88 17.37
CA THR A 346 -34.92 -26.97 18.45
C THR A 346 -34.34 -25.58 18.21
N GLU A 347 -34.94 -24.59 18.87
CA GLU A 347 -34.48 -23.19 18.85
C GLU A 347 -33.03 -23.04 19.36
N THR A 348 -32.65 -23.89 20.32
CA THR A 348 -31.31 -23.98 20.91
C THR A 348 -30.82 -25.43 20.90
N THR A 349 -29.55 -25.66 20.60
CA THR A 349 -28.94 -27.00 20.53
C THR A 349 -27.61 -27.04 21.27
N ARG A 350 -27.51 -27.90 22.30
CA ARG A 350 -26.28 -28.12 23.06
C ARG A 350 -25.31 -28.99 22.27
N ASN A 351 -24.57 -28.37 21.36
CA ASN A 351 -23.66 -29.05 20.43
C ASN A 351 -22.28 -28.39 20.31
N VAL A 352 -21.97 -27.39 21.14
CA VAL A 352 -20.69 -26.68 21.07
C VAL A 352 -19.65 -27.40 21.92
N GLY A 353 -18.53 -27.75 21.29
CA GLY A 353 -17.59 -28.67 21.86
C GLY A 353 -16.27 -28.77 21.10
N GLY A 354 -15.50 -29.80 21.44
CA GLY A 354 -14.12 -29.97 20.98
C GLY A 354 -14.06 -31.00 19.89
N ARG A 355 -13.70 -30.56 18.69
CA ARG A 355 -13.67 -31.39 17.49
C ARG A 355 -12.24 -31.67 17.06
N VAL A 356 -12.03 -32.84 16.49
CA VAL A 356 -10.72 -33.22 15.93
C VAL A 356 -10.49 -32.52 14.59
N SER A 357 -11.55 -32.35 13.80
CA SER A 357 -11.55 -31.60 12.55
C SER A 357 -11.75 -30.10 12.79
N SER A 358 -11.17 -29.26 11.94
CA SER A 358 -11.42 -27.83 11.96
C SER A 358 -12.91 -27.52 11.72
N ASN A 359 -13.44 -26.64 12.54
CA ASN A 359 -14.75 -26.03 12.34
C ASN A 359 -14.53 -24.55 12.05
N TRP A 360 -15.14 -24.06 10.98
CA TRP A 360 -14.96 -22.70 10.51
C TRP A 360 -16.14 -21.85 10.96
N TRP A 361 -15.83 -20.63 11.40
CA TRP A 361 -16.78 -19.68 11.95
C TRP A 361 -16.70 -18.36 11.18
N HIS A 362 -17.86 -17.78 10.89
CA HIS A 362 -17.98 -16.41 10.41
C HIS A 362 -18.13 -15.49 11.62
N VAL A 363 -17.35 -14.42 11.71
CA VAL A 363 -17.42 -13.47 12.84
C VAL A 363 -17.94 -12.13 12.32
N ALA A 364 -19.09 -11.69 12.86
CA ALA A 364 -19.73 -10.44 12.48
C ALA A 364 -19.67 -9.42 13.63
N MET A 365 -19.47 -8.14 13.29
CA MET A 365 -19.63 -7.05 14.25
C MET A 365 -21.08 -6.85 14.60
N VAL A 366 -21.35 -6.75 15.90
CA VAL A 366 -22.67 -6.44 16.42
C VAL A 366 -22.54 -5.39 17.53
N LYS A 367 -23.63 -4.75 17.91
CA LYS A 367 -23.61 -3.76 19.00
C LYS A 367 -23.12 -4.43 20.29
N GLY A 368 -21.99 -3.96 20.82
CA GLY A 368 -21.43 -4.40 22.09
C GLY A 368 -20.42 -5.56 22.01
N GLY A 369 -20.06 -6.05 20.80
CA GLY A 369 -19.05 -7.11 20.66
C GLY A 369 -19.09 -7.77 19.28
N VAL A 370 -18.87 -9.08 19.25
CA VAL A 370 -18.94 -9.89 18.04
C VAL A 370 -19.93 -11.05 18.19
N ALA A 371 -20.57 -11.41 17.09
CA ALA A 371 -21.38 -12.62 16.97
C ALA A 371 -20.61 -13.65 16.11
N ILE A 372 -20.67 -14.92 16.50
CA ILE A 372 -19.87 -15.99 15.91
C ILE A 372 -20.83 -17.02 15.31
N TYR A 373 -20.93 -17.05 13.99
CA TYR A 373 -21.84 -17.88 13.22
C TYR A 373 -21.12 -19.11 12.65
N ASP A 374 -21.85 -20.21 12.51
CA ASP A 374 -21.37 -21.37 11.75
C ASP A 374 -21.10 -20.95 10.29
N ALA A 375 -19.87 -21.08 9.82
CA ALA A 375 -19.53 -20.62 8.47
C ALA A 375 -20.08 -21.52 7.36
N ALA A 376 -20.48 -22.76 7.69
CA ALA A 376 -21.02 -23.69 6.69
C ALA A 376 -22.47 -23.35 6.31
N THR A 377 -23.25 -22.86 7.26
CA THR A 377 -24.70 -22.65 7.08
C THR A 377 -25.15 -21.22 7.33
N SER A 378 -24.38 -20.45 8.11
CA SER A 378 -24.76 -19.15 8.68
C SER A 378 -26.10 -19.17 9.43
N SER A 379 -26.67 -20.36 9.69
CA SER A 379 -27.99 -20.51 10.30
C SER A 379 -27.93 -20.67 11.81
N SER A 380 -26.73 -20.79 12.37
CA SER A 380 -26.48 -21.07 13.78
C SER A 380 -25.47 -20.08 14.34
N VAL A 381 -25.74 -19.54 15.52
CA VAL A 381 -24.87 -18.59 16.25
C VAL A 381 -24.45 -19.18 17.59
N LEU A 382 -23.18 -19.01 17.97
CA LEU A 382 -22.61 -19.44 19.24
C LEU A 382 -23.15 -18.57 20.38
N CYS A 383 -23.80 -19.22 21.35
CA CYS A 383 -24.37 -18.56 22.50
C CYS A 383 -24.04 -19.30 23.81
N ALA A 384 -24.19 -18.58 24.92
CA ALA A 384 -24.16 -19.13 26.26
C ALA A 384 -24.89 -18.18 27.22
N GLY A 385 -25.42 -18.73 28.31
CA GLY A 385 -26.07 -17.96 29.37
C GLY A 385 -27.52 -18.35 29.65
N ASP A 386 -28.18 -19.09 28.74
CA ASP A 386 -29.53 -19.59 29.00
C ASP A 386 -29.55 -20.66 30.12
N PRO A 387 -30.27 -20.41 31.24
CA PRO A 387 -30.42 -21.37 32.34
C PRO A 387 -31.02 -22.72 31.93
N SER A 388 -31.82 -22.77 30.86
CA SER A 388 -32.36 -24.01 30.31
C SER A 388 -31.26 -24.97 29.82
N GLN A 389 -30.09 -24.41 29.50
CA GLN A 389 -28.93 -25.14 29.00
C GLN A 389 -27.96 -25.54 30.11
N TRP A 390 -28.30 -25.34 31.38
CA TRP A 390 -27.41 -25.74 32.49
C TRP A 390 -27.64 -27.21 32.86
N ALA A 391 -26.60 -27.89 33.36
CA ALA A 391 -26.76 -29.18 34.04
C ALA A 391 -25.88 -29.22 35.29
N GLY A 392 -26.51 -29.18 36.46
CA GLY A 392 -25.80 -28.99 37.72
C GLY A 392 -25.03 -27.67 37.72
N THR A 393 -23.72 -27.73 37.94
CA THR A 393 -22.83 -26.57 37.90
C THR A 393 -22.34 -26.20 36.50
N ASN A 394 -22.56 -27.06 35.50
CA ASN A 394 -22.10 -26.83 34.14
C ASN A 394 -23.08 -25.92 33.40
N ARG A 395 -22.62 -24.71 33.04
CA ARG A 395 -23.35 -23.75 32.21
C ARG A 395 -22.90 -23.90 30.76
N TYR A 396 -23.57 -24.74 29.98
CA TYR A 396 -23.09 -25.11 28.65
C TYR A 396 -23.16 -23.96 27.65
N ALA A 397 -22.20 -23.92 26.73
CA ALA A 397 -22.32 -23.19 25.48
C ALA A 397 -23.10 -24.04 24.46
N TYR A 398 -23.81 -23.37 23.56
CA TYR A 398 -24.73 -23.98 22.62
C TYR A 398 -24.82 -23.15 21.35
N THR A 399 -25.48 -23.70 20.33
CA THR A 399 -25.89 -22.91 19.17
C THR A 399 -27.37 -22.55 19.28
N ARG A 400 -27.71 -21.34 18.82
CA ARG A 400 -29.08 -20.89 18.60
C ARG A 400 -29.27 -20.61 17.12
N ARG A 401 -30.50 -20.66 16.60
CA ARG A 401 -30.75 -20.24 15.22
C ARG A 401 -30.39 -18.76 15.04
N ALA A 402 -29.69 -18.44 13.95
CA ALA A 402 -29.25 -17.08 13.65
C ALA A 402 -30.43 -16.08 13.55
N VAL A 403 -31.60 -16.54 13.08
CA VAL A 403 -32.82 -15.73 13.00
C VAL A 403 -33.33 -15.26 14.37
N ASP A 404 -32.95 -15.93 15.46
CA ASP A 404 -33.36 -15.58 16.82
C ASP A 404 -32.30 -14.70 17.52
N PHE A 405 -31.22 -14.30 16.82
CA PHE A 405 -30.11 -13.54 17.39
C PHE A 405 -30.56 -12.24 18.07
N ASP A 406 -31.42 -11.45 17.42
CA ASP A 406 -31.81 -10.14 17.94
C ASP A 406 -32.57 -10.23 19.27
N ALA A 407 -33.37 -11.28 19.46
CA ALA A 407 -34.09 -11.53 20.71
C ALA A 407 -33.17 -12.02 21.84
N HIS A 408 -32.01 -12.60 21.50
CA HIS A 408 -31.07 -13.24 22.44
C HIS A 408 -29.66 -12.67 22.34
N ARG A 409 -29.53 -11.40 21.98
CA ARG A 409 -28.22 -10.75 21.72
C ARG A 409 -27.29 -10.87 22.92
N ASP A 410 -27.82 -10.72 24.13
CA ASP A 410 -27.06 -10.82 25.38
C ASP A 410 -26.46 -12.22 25.60
N GLU A 411 -27.08 -13.28 25.07
CA GLU A 411 -26.56 -14.66 25.13
C GLU A 411 -25.52 -14.95 24.03
N CYS A 412 -25.62 -14.27 22.89
CA CYS A 412 -24.90 -14.63 21.66
C CYS A 412 -23.80 -13.64 21.26
N THR A 413 -23.58 -12.59 22.07
CA THR A 413 -22.51 -11.61 21.85
C THR A 413 -21.32 -11.89 22.75
N TRP A 414 -20.13 -11.82 22.15
CA TRP A 414 -18.84 -12.12 22.78
C TRP A 414 -17.87 -10.94 22.62
N ASN A 415 -17.00 -10.78 23.61
CA ASN A 415 -15.78 -10.00 23.50
C ASN A 415 -14.61 -10.94 23.19
N ILE A 416 -13.69 -10.49 22.36
CA ILE A 416 -12.43 -11.19 22.09
C ILE A 416 -11.33 -10.51 22.89
N GLU A 417 -10.52 -11.30 23.59
CA GLU A 417 -9.39 -10.83 24.39
C GLU A 417 -8.08 -11.47 23.94
N ASP A 418 -6.97 -10.73 24.05
CA ASP A 418 -5.64 -11.29 23.85
C ASP A 418 -5.27 -12.22 25.02
N CYS A 419 -4.96 -13.47 24.68
CA CYS A 419 -4.54 -14.50 25.62
C CYS A 419 -3.17 -15.10 25.29
N SER A 420 -2.36 -14.38 24.49
CA SER A 420 -1.06 -14.88 24.02
C SER A 420 -0.05 -15.05 25.16
N ASN A 421 -0.13 -14.21 26.20
CA ASN A 421 0.74 -14.26 27.39
C ASN A 421 0.38 -15.37 28.40
N LYS A 422 -0.56 -16.26 28.07
CA LYS A 422 -1.04 -17.35 28.95
C LYS A 422 -0.73 -18.73 28.41
#